data_AF-A0A1C9JBQ5-F1
#
_entry.id   AF-A0A1C9JBQ5-F1
#
_cell.length_a   1.000
_cell.length_b   1.000
_cell.length_c   1.000
_cell.angle_alpha   90.00
_cell.angle_beta   90.00
_cell.angle_gamma   90.00
#
_symmetry.space_group_name_H-M   'P 1'
#
loop_
_entity.id
_entity.type
_entity.pdbx_description
1 polymer ?
#
loop_
_entity_poly.entity_id
_entity_poly.type
_entity_poly.pdbx_seq_one_letter_code
_entity_poly.pdbx_strand_id
1 'polypeptide(L)'
;MAHSPPSDKPGSNVFEQFFSSSPDNTYLSPEEHKFLSLFLNTKSTIAQRQQCKNLNKHIDQESLKVFPQWEIYGADTGPVTVKSPPIQQIPRDTFFRELFVSGSGESLIIQDLSMIELIIFAVLAKETKMLDVFDQAQDLHTFFAAIFLNIGYDQLIPEKETHFNQFKKLRNLMKRVNFGMVYLMGVKSLYERMLK
;
A
#
# COMPACT_ATOMS: atom_id res chain seq x y z
N MET A 1 -1.29 20.44 -34.28
CA MET A 1 -2.70 20.76 -34.05
C MET A 1 -2.96 20.58 -32.56
N ALA A 2 -3.22 21.67 -31.85
CA ALA A 2 -3.38 21.66 -30.40
C ALA A 2 -4.70 20.97 -30.03
N HIS A 3 -4.62 19.89 -29.25
CA HIS A 3 -5.79 19.34 -28.59
C HIS A 3 -6.13 20.26 -27.40
N SER A 4 -7.22 21.00 -27.53
CA SER A 4 -7.82 21.75 -26.42
C SER A 4 -8.21 20.79 -25.29
N PRO A 5 -8.04 21.17 -24.01
CA PRO A 5 -8.48 20.36 -22.89
C PRO A 5 -10.02 20.26 -22.88
N PRO A 6 -10.60 19.13 -22.46
CA PRO A 6 -12.04 18.98 -22.34
C PRO A 6 -12.57 19.94 -21.26
N SER A 7 -13.67 20.60 -21.58
CA SER A 7 -14.37 21.58 -20.73
C SER A 7 -14.75 21.01 -19.36
N ASP A 8 -14.32 21.68 -18.29
CA ASP A 8 -14.77 21.45 -16.91
C ASP A 8 -16.29 21.60 -16.81
N LYS A 9 -16.99 20.49 -16.54
CA LYS A 9 -18.34 20.54 -15.97
C LYS A 9 -18.19 20.66 -14.45
N PRO A 10 -18.60 21.76 -13.81
CA PRO A 10 -18.53 21.89 -12.37
C PRO A 10 -19.51 20.89 -11.73
N GLY A 11 -18.98 19.93 -10.98
CA GLY A 11 -19.76 18.99 -10.16
C GLY A 11 -19.73 17.52 -10.57
N SER A 12 -19.01 17.10 -11.62
CA SER A 12 -18.82 15.67 -11.89
C SER A 12 -17.76 15.09 -10.96
N ASN A 13 -18.11 14.05 -10.21
CA ASN A 13 -17.16 13.30 -9.37
C ASN A 13 -16.03 12.76 -10.26
N VAL A 14 -14.78 13.19 -10.00
CA VAL A 14 -13.61 12.84 -10.84
C VAL A 14 -13.37 11.33 -10.93
N PHE A 15 -13.94 10.55 -10.01
CA PHE A 15 -13.82 9.11 -9.99
C PHE A 15 -14.98 8.37 -10.68
N GLU A 16 -16.08 9.05 -11.06
CA GLU A 16 -17.23 8.40 -11.70
C GLU A 16 -16.83 7.67 -12.98
N GLN A 17 -15.97 8.28 -13.80
CA GLN A 17 -15.50 7.67 -15.04
C GLN A 17 -14.59 6.44 -14.80
N PHE A 18 -13.97 6.33 -13.62
CA PHE A 18 -13.00 5.27 -13.31
C PHE A 18 -13.62 4.09 -12.54
N PHE A 19 -14.51 4.34 -11.58
CA PHE A 19 -15.14 3.27 -10.78
C PHE A 19 -16.52 2.83 -11.30
N SER A 20 -17.09 3.48 -12.33
CA SER A 20 -18.38 3.08 -12.92
C SER A 20 -18.34 1.75 -13.65
N SER A 21 -17.16 1.31 -14.10
CA SER A 21 -16.92 0.00 -14.69
C SER A 21 -16.37 -0.97 -13.65
N SER A 22 -17.17 -1.30 -12.64
CA SER A 22 -16.89 -2.55 -11.91
C SER A 22 -17.06 -3.68 -12.92
N PRO A 23 -16.05 -4.53 -13.15
CA PRO A 23 -16.29 -5.73 -13.94
C PRO A 23 -17.43 -6.48 -13.23
N ASP A 24 -18.51 -6.72 -13.96
CA ASP A 24 -19.59 -7.58 -13.50
C ASP A 24 -18.93 -8.87 -12.99
N ASN A 25 -18.99 -9.11 -11.68
CA ASN A 25 -18.49 -10.32 -11.05
C ASN A 25 -19.47 -11.48 -11.33
N THR A 26 -19.91 -11.60 -12.59
CA THR A 26 -20.88 -12.59 -13.09
C THR A 26 -20.25 -13.96 -13.33
N TYR A 27 -18.95 -14.12 -13.06
CA TYR A 27 -18.25 -15.39 -13.24
C TYR A 27 -18.55 -16.43 -12.15
N LEU A 28 -19.06 -16.02 -10.99
CA LEU A 28 -19.35 -16.89 -9.87
C LEU A 28 -20.84 -16.83 -9.52
N SER A 29 -21.46 -17.98 -9.36
CA SER A 29 -22.78 -18.08 -8.75
C SER A 29 -22.77 -17.58 -7.29
N PRO A 30 -23.92 -17.20 -6.71
CA PRO A 30 -24.00 -16.82 -5.31
C PRO A 30 -23.45 -17.87 -4.34
N GLU A 31 -23.62 -19.16 -4.66
CA GLU A 31 -23.09 -20.28 -3.87
C GLU A 31 -21.57 -20.37 -3.95
N GLU A 32 -21.00 -20.24 -5.14
CA GLU A 32 -19.55 -20.22 -5.34
C GLU A 32 -18.92 -19.00 -4.66
N HIS A 33 -19.58 -17.84 -4.72
CA HIS A 33 -19.13 -16.64 -4.02
C HIS A 33 -19.12 -16.86 -2.49
N LYS A 34 -20.18 -17.48 -1.95
CA LYS A 34 -20.26 -17.83 -0.52
C LYS A 34 -19.17 -18.82 -0.12
N PHE A 35 -18.99 -19.89 -0.90
CA PHE A 35 -17.94 -20.89 -0.67
C PHE A 35 -16.55 -20.26 -0.71
N LEU A 36 -16.24 -19.48 -1.74
CA LEU A 36 -14.94 -18.83 -1.90
C LEU A 36 -14.66 -17.86 -0.75
N SER A 37 -15.65 -17.06 -0.36
CA SER A 37 -15.53 -16.15 0.79
C SER A 37 -15.23 -16.91 2.08
N LEU A 38 -15.96 -18.00 2.35
CA LEU A 38 -15.72 -18.84 3.52
C LEU A 38 -14.34 -19.51 3.48
N PHE A 39 -13.92 -19.99 2.32
CA PHE A 39 -12.61 -20.59 2.11
C PHE A 39 -11.47 -19.60 2.33
N LEU A 40 -11.55 -18.40 1.75
CA LEU A 40 -10.55 -17.34 1.93
C LEU A 40 -10.48 -16.88 3.38
N ASN A 41 -11.63 -16.72 4.05
CA ASN A 41 -11.69 -16.40 5.48
C ASN A 41 -11.04 -17.51 6.33
N THR A 42 -11.33 -18.78 6.03
CA THR A 42 -10.72 -19.93 6.72
C THR A 42 -9.21 -19.94 6.55
N LYS A 43 -8.70 -19.72 5.33
CA LYS A 43 -7.26 -19.60 5.07
C LYS A 43 -6.62 -18.46 5.86
N SER A 44 -7.28 -17.29 5.91
CA SER A 44 -6.83 -16.15 6.70
C SER A 44 -6.74 -16.52 8.19
N THR A 45 -7.79 -17.10 8.77
CA THR A 45 -7.83 -17.51 10.17
C THR A 45 -6.76 -18.55 10.52
N ILE A 46 -6.50 -19.51 9.62
CA ILE A 46 -5.43 -20.50 9.81
C ILE A 46 -4.05 -19.80 9.86
N ALA A 47 -3.80 -18.86 8.94
CA ALA A 47 -2.55 -18.10 8.91
C ALA A 47 -2.36 -17.27 10.19
N GLN A 48 -3.41 -16.57 10.63
CA GLN A 48 -3.43 -15.80 11.88
C GLN A 48 -3.16 -16.69 13.10
N ARG A 49 -3.83 -17.85 13.20
CA ARG A 49 -3.59 -18.82 14.28
C ARG A 49 -2.14 -19.28 14.30
N GLN A 50 -1.55 -19.55 13.14
CA GLN A 50 -0.16 -19.96 13.05
C GLN A 50 0.80 -18.86 13.52
N GLN A 51 0.50 -17.60 13.20
CA GLN A 51 1.26 -16.45 13.69
C GLN A 51 1.16 -16.29 15.20
N CYS A 52 -0.03 -16.39 15.80
CA CYS A 52 -0.18 -16.36 17.26
C CYS A 52 0.64 -17.49 17.93
N LYS A 53 0.56 -18.71 17.39
CA LYS A 53 1.35 -19.84 17.91
C LYS A 53 2.85 -19.59 17.80
N ASN A 54 3.32 -19.00 16.71
CA ASN A 54 4.73 -18.69 16.52
C ASN A 54 5.17 -17.62 17.50
N LEU A 55 4.43 -16.51 17.63
CA LEU A 55 4.77 -15.43 18.55
C LEU A 55 4.82 -15.93 20.00
N ASN A 56 3.83 -16.72 20.43
CA ASN A 56 3.74 -17.25 21.79
C ASN A 56 4.95 -18.09 22.22
N LYS A 57 5.66 -18.74 21.27
CA LYS A 57 6.89 -19.50 21.56
C LYS A 57 8.08 -18.61 21.94
N HIS A 58 8.02 -17.34 21.58
CA HIS A 58 9.12 -16.38 21.75
C HIS A 58 8.81 -15.30 22.80
N ILE A 59 7.67 -15.39 23.48
CA ILE A 59 7.34 -14.53 24.61
C ILE A 59 8.06 -15.08 25.83
N ASP A 60 8.93 -14.25 26.40
CA ASP A 60 9.53 -14.51 27.70
C ASP A 60 8.44 -14.46 28.78
N GLN A 61 8.29 -15.54 29.56
CA GLN A 61 7.16 -15.70 30.48
C GLN A 61 7.26 -14.79 31.72
N GLU A 62 8.47 -14.38 32.09
CA GLU A 62 8.68 -13.51 33.25
C GLU A 62 8.47 -12.04 32.90
N SER A 63 9.08 -11.57 31.81
CA SER A 63 9.02 -10.17 31.40
C SER A 63 7.84 -9.82 30.48
N LEU A 64 7.19 -10.82 29.89
CA LEU A 64 6.16 -10.68 28.83
C LEU A 64 6.66 -9.90 27.60
N LYS A 65 7.96 -9.94 27.33
CA LYS A 65 8.61 -9.27 26.19
C LYS A 65 9.03 -10.26 25.12
N VAL A 66 9.26 -9.75 23.92
CA VAL A 66 9.88 -10.49 22.82
C VAL A 66 11.26 -9.90 22.52
N PHE A 67 12.25 -10.77 22.37
CA PHE A 67 13.65 -10.38 22.12
C PHE A 67 14.07 -10.86 20.72
N PRO A 68 13.88 -10.04 19.68
CA PRO A 68 14.24 -10.39 18.32
C PRO A 68 15.76 -10.45 18.13
N GLN A 69 16.22 -11.51 17.45
CA GLN A 69 17.58 -11.59 16.93
C GLN A 69 17.68 -10.88 15.58
N TRP A 70 18.37 -9.75 15.57
CA TRP A 70 18.64 -8.97 14.37
C TRP A 70 19.87 -9.48 13.63
N GLU A 71 19.79 -9.54 12.30
CA GLU A 71 20.88 -9.92 11.41
C GLU A 71 21.17 -8.73 10.48
N ILE A 72 22.26 -8.03 10.79
CA ILE A 72 22.64 -6.78 10.10
C ILE A 72 23.06 -7.05 8.64
N TYR A 73 23.63 -8.22 8.37
CA TYR A 73 24.09 -8.64 7.04
C TYR A 73 23.27 -9.80 6.46
N GLY A 74 21.98 -9.88 6.82
CA GLY A 74 21.16 -11.03 6.48
C GLY A 74 20.52 -11.00 5.08
N ALA A 75 20.42 -9.84 4.43
CA ALA A 75 19.88 -9.72 3.07
C ALA A 75 20.94 -9.24 2.08
N ASP A 76 20.95 -9.84 0.88
CA ASP A 76 21.89 -9.51 -0.20
C ASP A 76 21.80 -8.03 -0.65
N THR A 77 20.61 -7.44 -0.56
CA THR A 77 20.35 -6.04 -0.96
C THR A 77 20.61 -5.04 0.16
N GLY A 78 21.05 -5.48 1.35
CA GLY A 78 21.40 -4.63 2.48
C GLY A 78 20.38 -4.43 3.62
N PRO A 79 19.07 -4.76 3.52
CA PRO A 79 18.16 -4.65 4.67
C PRO A 79 18.61 -5.47 5.88
N VAL A 80 18.48 -4.88 7.07
CA VAL A 80 18.56 -5.65 8.32
C VAL A 80 17.41 -6.66 8.32
N THR A 81 17.71 -7.93 8.56
CA THR A 81 16.70 -8.98 8.69
C THR A 81 16.52 -9.37 10.16
N VAL A 82 15.45 -10.10 10.46
CA VAL A 82 15.21 -10.66 11.78
C VAL A 82 15.10 -12.17 11.68
N LYS A 83 15.95 -12.87 12.43
CA LYS A 83 16.00 -14.34 12.44
C LYS A 83 14.85 -14.95 13.25
N SER A 84 14.66 -14.46 14.48
CA SER A 84 13.69 -15.05 15.41
C SER A 84 13.40 -14.14 16.61
N PRO A 85 12.12 -13.93 16.98
CA PRO A 85 10.91 -14.10 16.16
C PRO A 85 10.86 -13.11 14.97
N PRO A 86 10.16 -13.41 13.85
CA PRO A 86 10.11 -12.56 12.66
C PRO A 86 9.22 -11.31 12.86
N ILE A 87 9.61 -10.40 13.75
CA ILE A 87 8.83 -9.20 14.12
C ILE A 87 8.71 -8.16 13.01
N GLN A 88 9.50 -8.29 11.93
CA GLN A 88 9.34 -7.43 10.74
C GLN A 88 8.09 -7.77 9.93
N GLN A 89 7.56 -8.99 10.08
CA GLN A 89 6.44 -9.51 9.29
C GLN A 89 5.16 -9.64 10.11
N ILE A 90 4.98 -8.81 11.13
CA ILE A 90 3.72 -8.74 11.87
C ILE A 90 2.60 -8.32 10.90
N PRO A 91 1.44 -9.02 10.91
CA PRO A 91 0.31 -8.66 10.08
C PRO A 91 -0.07 -7.18 10.19
N ARG A 92 -0.61 -6.64 9.10
CA ARG A 92 -1.19 -5.28 9.09
C ARG A 92 -2.52 -5.21 9.83
N ASP A 93 -3.11 -6.37 10.13
CA ASP A 93 -4.35 -6.48 10.90
C ASP A 93 -4.17 -5.79 12.27
N THR A 94 -5.12 -4.92 12.59
CA THR A 94 -5.10 -4.11 13.81
C THR A 94 -4.98 -4.98 15.06
N PHE A 95 -5.67 -6.12 15.09
CA PHE A 95 -5.63 -7.05 16.22
C PHE A 95 -4.20 -7.47 16.56
N PHE A 96 -3.37 -7.79 15.54
CA PHE A 96 -1.98 -8.20 15.78
C PHE A 96 -1.07 -7.05 16.20
N ARG A 97 -1.32 -5.85 15.67
CA ARG A 97 -0.51 -4.67 16.01
C ARG A 97 -0.80 -4.17 17.42
N GLU A 98 -2.05 -4.29 17.87
CA GLU A 98 -2.46 -3.94 19.24
C GLU A 98 -1.88 -4.86 20.31
N LEU A 99 -1.34 -6.03 19.94
CA LEU A 99 -0.61 -6.91 20.88
C LEU A 99 0.74 -6.30 21.32
N PHE A 100 1.29 -5.36 20.56
CA PHE A 100 2.57 -4.72 20.85
C PHE A 100 2.35 -3.39 21.56
N VAL A 101 2.45 -3.42 22.89
CA VAL A 101 2.23 -2.26 23.76
C VAL A 101 3.53 -1.75 24.38
N SER A 102 3.59 -0.45 24.68
CA SER A 102 4.66 0.12 25.49
C SER A 102 4.56 -0.34 26.95
N GLY A 103 5.69 -0.28 27.68
CA GLY A 103 5.69 -0.48 29.13
C GLY A 103 4.89 0.60 29.86
N SER A 104 4.65 0.37 31.15
CA SER A 104 3.95 1.34 32.01
C SER A 104 4.73 2.65 32.09
N GLY A 105 4.05 3.77 31.84
CA GLY A 105 4.67 5.10 31.82
C GLY A 105 5.48 5.41 30.54
N GLU A 106 5.50 4.50 29.57
CA GLU A 106 6.22 4.66 28.31
C GLU A 106 5.26 4.86 27.13
N SER A 107 5.80 5.25 25.98
CA SER A 107 5.05 5.36 24.73
C SER A 107 5.84 4.76 23.58
N LEU A 108 5.15 4.06 22.69
CA LEU A 108 5.74 3.52 21.47
C LEU A 108 5.65 4.56 20.34
N ILE A 109 6.79 4.96 19.79
CA ILE A 109 6.87 5.88 18.65
C ILE A 109 7.15 5.08 17.38
N ILE A 110 6.29 5.23 16.38
CA ILE A 110 6.46 4.61 15.07
C ILE A 110 6.83 5.70 14.06
N GLN A 111 7.98 5.54 13.41
CA GLN A 111 8.44 6.42 12.35
C GLN A 111 8.68 5.60 11.07
N ASP A 112 7.94 5.90 10.02
CA ASP A 112 8.07 5.29 8.70
C ASP A 112 8.45 6.38 7.69
N LEU A 113 9.48 6.11 6.88
CA LEU A 113 9.97 7.06 5.89
C LEU A 113 9.07 7.02 4.65
N SER A 114 8.33 8.10 4.44
CA SER A 114 7.42 8.20 3.31
C SER A 114 8.18 8.19 1.97
N MET A 115 7.85 7.23 1.10
CA MET A 115 8.33 7.16 -0.29
C MET A 115 9.86 7.10 -0.45
N ILE A 116 10.61 6.69 0.58
CA ILE A 116 12.08 6.76 0.58
C ILE A 116 12.73 6.06 -0.62
N GLU A 117 12.23 4.89 -1.02
CA GLU A 117 12.75 4.16 -2.19
C GLU A 117 12.58 4.96 -3.49
N LEU A 118 11.46 5.67 -3.65
CA LEU A 118 11.19 6.46 -4.85
C LEU A 118 12.00 7.76 -4.87
N ILE A 119 12.26 8.33 -3.69
CA ILE A 119 13.18 9.47 -3.55
C ILE A 119 14.59 9.05 -3.96
N ILE A 120 15.08 7.93 -3.42
CA ILE A 120 16.39 7.37 -3.78
C ILE A 120 16.46 7.13 -5.30
N PHE A 121 15.43 6.53 -5.87
CA PHE A 121 15.36 6.28 -7.31
C PHE A 121 15.42 7.59 -8.12
N ALA A 122 14.61 8.60 -7.77
CA ALA A 122 14.58 9.88 -8.47
C ALA A 122 15.95 10.59 -8.44
N VAL A 123 16.63 10.56 -7.29
CA VAL A 123 17.97 11.13 -7.13
C VAL A 123 19.00 10.39 -7.97
N LEU A 124 19.02 9.05 -7.92
CA LEU A 124 19.98 8.23 -8.66
C LEU A 124 19.76 8.32 -10.18
N ALA A 125 18.50 8.32 -10.61
CA ALA A 125 18.12 8.44 -12.02
C ALA A 125 18.16 9.89 -12.53
N LYS A 126 18.29 10.88 -11.64
CA LYS A 126 18.16 12.32 -11.93
C LYS A 126 16.84 12.65 -12.64
N GLU A 127 15.75 12.03 -12.18
CA GLU A 127 14.41 12.22 -12.75
C GLU A 127 13.83 13.53 -12.23
N THR A 128 13.88 14.58 -13.06
CA THR A 128 13.58 15.95 -12.63
C THR A 128 12.14 16.12 -12.19
N LYS A 129 11.18 15.44 -12.83
CA LYS A 129 9.75 15.61 -12.49
C LYS A 129 9.43 15.03 -11.11
N MET A 130 9.98 13.88 -10.77
CA MET A 130 9.85 13.26 -9.45
C MET A 130 10.51 14.14 -8.39
N LEU A 131 11.70 14.68 -8.69
CA LEU A 131 12.37 15.62 -7.79
C LEU A 131 11.52 16.87 -7.55
N ASP A 132 10.95 17.47 -8.59
CA ASP A 132 10.07 18.64 -8.46
C ASP A 132 8.83 18.34 -7.60
N VAL A 133 8.25 17.14 -7.73
CA VAL A 133 7.13 16.69 -6.90
C VAL A 133 7.54 16.59 -5.43
N PHE A 134 8.72 16.03 -5.14
CA PHE A 134 9.23 15.93 -3.78
C PHE A 134 9.61 17.30 -3.18
N ASP A 135 10.19 18.19 -3.98
CA ASP A 135 10.54 19.57 -3.57
C ASP A 135 9.29 20.39 -3.20
N GLN A 136 8.16 20.10 -3.85
CA GLN A 136 6.85 20.66 -3.52
C GLN A 136 6.15 19.95 -2.36
N ALA A 137 6.83 19.02 -1.68
CA ALA A 137 6.27 18.17 -0.61
C ALA A 137 5.00 17.39 -1.03
N GLN A 138 4.86 17.09 -2.33
CA GLN A 138 3.71 16.38 -2.87
C GLN A 138 3.88 14.86 -2.76
N ASP A 139 2.75 14.17 -2.65
CA ASP A 139 2.69 12.71 -2.69
C ASP A 139 2.79 12.19 -4.13
N LEU A 140 3.91 11.54 -4.47
CA LEU A 140 4.17 11.06 -5.83
C LEU A 140 3.12 10.06 -6.34
N HIS A 141 2.51 9.26 -5.46
CA HIS A 141 1.44 8.34 -5.85
C HIS A 141 0.17 9.08 -6.26
N THR A 142 -0.20 10.12 -5.52
CA THR A 142 -1.31 11.01 -5.87
C THR A 142 -0.99 11.86 -7.10
N PHE A 143 0.24 12.33 -7.25
CA PHE A 143 0.69 13.01 -8.47
C PHE A 143 0.50 12.15 -9.71
N PHE A 144 0.95 10.90 -9.65
CA PHE A 144 0.76 9.96 -10.75
C PHE A 144 -0.72 9.61 -10.97
N ALA A 145 -1.53 9.56 -9.89
CA ALA A 145 -2.98 9.41 -10.01
C ALA A 145 -3.65 10.58 -10.73
N ALA A 146 -3.21 11.82 -10.49
CA ALA A 146 -3.71 12.99 -11.18
C ALA A 146 -3.36 12.93 -12.67
N ILE A 147 -2.11 12.59 -13.02
CA ILE A 147 -1.69 12.35 -14.41
C ILE A 147 -2.55 11.26 -15.06
N PHE A 148 -2.79 10.15 -14.35
CA PHE A 148 -3.58 9.04 -14.85
C PHE A 148 -5.04 9.43 -15.14
N LEU A 149 -5.63 10.27 -14.29
CA LEU A 149 -6.96 10.86 -14.50
C LEU A 149 -6.96 12.04 -15.47
N ASN A 150 -5.80 12.44 -15.99
CA ASN A 150 -5.62 13.61 -16.85
C ASN A 150 -6.15 14.91 -16.21
N ILE A 151 -5.90 15.09 -14.90
CA ILE A 151 -6.25 16.28 -14.12
C ILE A 151 -5.02 16.81 -13.37
N GLY A 152 -5.11 18.03 -12.83
CA GLY A 152 -4.06 18.61 -11.98
C GLY A 152 -4.00 17.98 -10.58
N TYR A 153 -2.82 17.99 -9.94
CA TYR A 153 -2.66 17.55 -8.55
C TYR A 153 -3.61 18.32 -7.61
N ASP A 154 -3.68 19.63 -7.77
CA ASP A 154 -4.54 20.52 -6.96
C ASP A 154 -6.03 20.27 -7.16
N GLN A 155 -6.41 19.68 -8.30
CA GLN A 155 -7.79 19.25 -8.56
C GLN A 155 -8.11 17.92 -7.88
N LEU A 156 -7.12 17.02 -7.73
CA LEU A 156 -7.30 15.71 -7.10
C LEU A 156 -7.19 15.77 -5.57
N ILE A 157 -6.44 16.71 -5.00
CA ILE A 157 -6.20 16.74 -3.55
C ILE A 157 -7.47 16.96 -2.70
N PRO A 158 -8.39 17.88 -3.05
CA PRO A 158 -9.64 18.07 -2.30
C PRO A 158 -10.47 16.78 -2.19
N GLU A 159 -10.34 15.88 -3.16
CA GLU A 159 -11.04 14.60 -3.21
C GLU A 159 -10.62 13.61 -2.12
N LYS A 160 -9.46 13.85 -1.49
CA LYS A 160 -9.02 13.10 -0.31
C LYS A 160 -10.00 13.25 0.84
N GLU A 161 -10.66 14.39 0.97
CA GLU A 161 -11.62 14.68 2.04
C GLU A 161 -13.04 14.30 1.64
N THR A 162 -13.46 14.66 0.42
CA THR A 162 -14.83 14.45 -0.05
C THR A 162 -15.11 13.00 -0.48
N HIS A 163 -14.11 12.30 -1.02
CA HIS A 163 -14.23 10.96 -1.59
C HIS A 163 -13.05 10.07 -1.14
N PHE A 164 -12.77 10.08 0.16
CA PHE A 164 -11.62 9.42 0.77
C PHE A 164 -11.39 7.97 0.31
N ASN A 165 -12.46 7.16 0.23
CA ASN A 165 -12.34 5.75 -0.14
C ASN A 165 -11.92 5.57 -1.60
N GLN A 166 -12.50 6.34 -2.52
CA GLN A 166 -12.15 6.36 -3.95
C GLN A 166 -10.72 6.86 -4.14
N PHE A 167 -10.39 8.00 -3.51
CA PHE A 167 -9.05 8.57 -3.52
C PHE A 167 -8.01 7.56 -3.01
N LYS A 168 -8.27 6.91 -1.87
CA LYS A 168 -7.37 5.90 -1.28
C LYS A 168 -7.20 4.68 -2.19
N LYS A 169 -8.27 4.20 -2.83
CA LYS A 169 -8.20 3.10 -3.81
C LYS A 169 -7.31 3.48 -4.99
N LEU A 170 -7.53 4.66 -5.58
CA LEU A 170 -6.75 5.12 -6.72
C LEU A 170 -5.27 5.35 -6.36
N ARG A 171 -5.00 6.02 -5.23
CA ARG A 171 -3.62 6.22 -4.74
C ARG A 171 -2.91 4.89 -4.51
N ASN A 172 -3.58 3.91 -3.92
CA ASN A 172 -2.99 2.57 -3.70
C ASN A 172 -2.76 1.81 -5.01
N LEU A 173 -3.65 1.96 -6.00
CA LEU A 173 -3.47 1.43 -7.34
C LEU A 173 -2.19 2.00 -7.97
N MET A 174 -2.06 3.33 -7.99
CA MET A 174 -0.91 4.02 -8.55
C MET A 174 0.37 3.74 -7.78
N LYS A 175 0.31 3.54 -6.45
CA LYS A 175 1.44 3.03 -5.68
C LYS A 175 1.96 1.71 -6.24
N ARG A 176 1.07 0.74 -6.50
CA ARG A 176 1.47 -0.56 -7.08
C ARG A 176 2.02 -0.44 -8.49
N VAL A 177 1.54 0.53 -9.28
CA VAL A 177 2.03 0.82 -10.63
C VAL A 177 3.41 1.49 -10.57
N ASN A 178 3.59 2.55 -9.77
CA ASN A 178 4.88 3.26 -9.64
C ASN A 178 6.01 2.32 -9.24
N PHE A 179 5.82 1.53 -8.18
CA PHE A 179 6.81 0.53 -7.78
C PHE A 179 7.02 -0.54 -8.85
N GLY A 180 5.95 -0.93 -9.55
CA GLY A 180 6.05 -1.82 -10.69
C GLY A 180 6.99 -1.28 -11.77
N MET A 181 6.77 -0.04 -12.20
CA MET A 181 7.54 0.60 -13.26
C MET A 181 9.01 0.77 -12.87
N VAL A 182 9.28 1.22 -11.64
CA VAL A 182 10.65 1.35 -11.11
C VAL A 182 11.38 0.00 -11.09
N TYR A 183 10.66 -1.08 -10.79
CA TYR A 183 11.20 -2.45 -10.80
C TYR A 183 10.93 -3.20 -12.12
N LEU A 184 10.86 -2.48 -13.24
CA LEU A 184 10.82 -3.03 -14.60
C LEU A 184 9.67 -3.99 -14.88
N MET A 185 8.48 -3.69 -14.36
CA MET A 185 7.27 -4.43 -14.64
C MET A 185 6.96 -4.51 -16.13
N GLY A 186 6.72 -5.73 -16.63
CA GLY A 186 6.29 -5.95 -18.01
C GLY A 186 4.88 -5.46 -18.30
N VAL A 187 4.61 -5.19 -19.58
CA VAL A 187 3.32 -4.65 -20.09
C VAL A 187 2.12 -5.48 -19.65
N LYS A 188 2.23 -6.82 -19.65
CA LYS A 188 1.15 -7.71 -19.20
C LYS A 188 0.77 -7.48 -17.74
N SER A 189 1.77 -7.40 -16.85
CA SER A 189 1.56 -7.16 -15.42
C SER A 189 1.04 -5.75 -15.15
N LEU A 190 1.45 -4.77 -15.95
CA LEU A 190 0.89 -3.42 -15.90
C LEU A 190 -0.60 -3.43 -16.27
N TYR A 191 -0.96 -4.06 -17.38
CA TYR A 191 -2.35 -4.24 -17.83
C TYR A 191 -3.21 -4.90 -16.75
N GLU A 192 -2.74 -6.03 -16.20
CA GLU A 192 -3.45 -6.75 -15.14
C GLU A 192 -3.63 -5.91 -13.87
N ARG A 193 -2.68 -5.04 -13.53
CA ARG A 193 -2.79 -4.19 -12.33
C ARG A 193 -3.63 -2.95 -12.55
N MET A 194 -3.81 -2.49 -13.78
CA MET A 194 -4.58 -1.27 -14.09
C MET A 194 -6.05 -1.55 -14.41
N LEU A 195 -6.35 -2.72 -14.96
CA LEU A 195 -7.68 -3.05 -15.51
C LEU A 195 -8.37 -4.25 -14.83
N LYS A 196 -7.75 -4.86 -13.81
CA LYS A 196 -8.39 -5.83 -12.90
C LYS A 196 -8.22 -5.39 -11.45
#